data_AF-A0A2G8D0X7-F1
#
_entry.id   AF-A0A2G8D0X7-F1
#
_cell.length_a   1.000
_cell.length_b   1.000
_cell.length_c   1.000
_cell.angle_alpha   90.00
_cell.angle_beta   90.00
_cell.angle_gamma   90.00
#
_symmetry.space_group_name_H-M   'P 1'
#
loop_
_entity.id
_entity.type
_entity.pdbx_description
1 polymer ?
#
loop_
_entity_poly.entity_id
_entity_poly.type
_entity_poly.pdbx_seq_one_letter_code
_entity_poly.pdbx_strand_id
1 'polypeptide(L)'
;YDVRLSLVGSFVFLVASIACSWAPNLEVMIIIRVIQGAAGAVLIPLSFQLIITELPPSKIAMGMALFALSNSVAQAAGPSIGGWLTDAYSWRWIFYLQLAPGILLLLAVAWSIDAKPMQLSLLKRGDWGGIIAMIVGLGGLQIVLEEGGRKDWFGSDFIVWMSLIAGVALVYFVLSQLYGSRSFINLRLLK
;
A
#
# COMPACT_ATOMS: atom_id res chain seq x y z
N TYR A 1 17.35 -8.84 1.53
CA TYR A 1 16.67 -8.45 0.28
C TYR A 1 15.84 -9.61 -0.16
N ASP A 2 14.53 -9.51 0.02
CA ASP A 2 13.64 -10.53 -0.52
C ASP A 2 13.24 -10.10 -1.92
N VAL A 3 14.20 -10.15 -2.85
CA VAL A 3 13.99 -9.88 -4.29
C VAL A 3 12.81 -10.70 -4.80
N ARG A 4 12.69 -11.94 -4.31
CA ARG A 4 11.56 -12.83 -4.57
C ARG A 4 10.22 -12.26 -4.11
N LEU A 5 10.17 -11.60 -2.95
CA LEU A 5 8.96 -10.96 -2.45
C LEU A 5 8.57 -9.75 -3.31
N SER A 6 9.54 -8.93 -3.72
CA SER A 6 9.31 -7.81 -4.64
C SER A 6 8.84 -8.29 -6.02
N LEU A 7 9.46 -9.33 -6.57
CA LEU A 7 9.09 -9.94 -7.85
C LEU A 7 7.70 -10.55 -7.80
N VAL A 8 7.40 -11.37 -6.79
CA VAL A 8 6.08 -11.99 -6.63
C VAL A 8 5.02 -10.91 -6.39
N GLY A 9 5.28 -9.93 -5.52
CA GLY A 9 4.36 -8.82 -5.26
C GLY A 9 4.08 -8.01 -6.52
N SER A 10 5.11 -7.61 -7.26
CA SER A 10 4.96 -6.87 -8.52
C SER A 10 4.25 -7.68 -9.60
N PHE A 11 4.55 -8.98 -9.71
CA PHE A 11 3.88 -9.87 -10.65
C PHE A 11 2.39 -10.03 -10.33
N VAL A 12 2.04 -10.32 -9.07
CA VAL A 12 0.65 -10.43 -8.61
C VAL A 12 -0.08 -9.10 -8.81
N PHE A 13 0.57 -7.97 -8.53
CA PHE A 13 0.00 -6.64 -8.75
C PHE A 13 -0.35 -6.41 -10.23
N LEU A 14 0.54 -6.77 -11.15
CA LEU A 14 0.32 -6.64 -12.60
C LEU A 14 -0.82 -7.54 -13.10
N VAL A 15 -0.80 -8.81 -12.70
CA VAL A 15 -1.85 -9.78 -13.08
C VAL A 15 -3.20 -9.33 -12.52
N ALA A 16 -3.25 -8.88 -11.27
CA ALA A 16 -4.47 -8.34 -10.67
C ALA A 16 -4.95 -7.06 -11.38
N SER A 17 -4.04 -6.24 -11.91
CA SER A 17 -4.41 -5.06 -12.73
C SER A 17 -5.15 -5.46 -14.00
N ILE A 18 -4.62 -6.46 -14.71
CA ILE A 18 -5.27 -7.01 -15.92
C ILE A 18 -6.60 -7.66 -15.55
N ALA A 19 -6.66 -8.39 -14.43
CA ALA A 19 -7.90 -9.01 -13.98
C ALA A 19 -8.98 -7.95 -13.65
N CYS A 20 -8.60 -6.80 -13.07
CA CYS A 20 -9.53 -5.69 -12.85
C CYS A 20 -10.05 -5.09 -14.17
N SER A 21 -9.20 -4.99 -15.19
CA SER A 21 -9.62 -4.47 -16.50
C SER A 21 -10.63 -5.38 -17.21
N TRP A 22 -10.74 -6.64 -16.80
CA TRP A 22 -11.73 -7.62 -17.27
C TRP A 22 -12.86 -7.90 -16.28
N ALA A 23 -12.92 -7.18 -15.15
CA ALA A 23 -13.95 -7.40 -14.16
C ALA A 23 -15.36 -7.26 -14.78
N PRO A 24 -16.28 -8.21 -14.51
CA PRO A 24 -17.63 -8.19 -15.06
C PRO A 24 -18.55 -7.25 -14.28
N ASN A 25 -18.26 -7.02 -13.00
CA ASN A 25 -19.04 -6.15 -12.11
C ASN A 25 -18.14 -5.50 -11.05
N LEU A 26 -18.71 -4.54 -10.31
CA LEU A 26 -18.00 -3.75 -9.31
C LEU A 26 -17.47 -4.60 -8.14
N GLU A 27 -18.25 -5.57 -7.67
CA GLU A 27 -17.87 -6.41 -6.52
C GLU A 27 -16.62 -7.24 -6.80
N VAL A 28 -16.58 -7.88 -7.98
CA VAL A 28 -15.39 -8.63 -8.43
C VAL A 28 -14.18 -7.69 -8.55
N MET A 29 -14.37 -6.49 -9.07
CA MET A 29 -13.30 -5.50 -9.16
C MET A 29 -12.76 -5.11 -7.77
N ILE A 30 -13.63 -4.93 -6.77
CA ILE A 30 -13.23 -4.61 -5.40
C ILE A 30 -12.39 -5.75 -4.80
N ILE A 31 -12.80 -7.01 -4.97
CA ILE A 31 -12.05 -8.17 -4.46
C ILE A 31 -10.66 -8.24 -5.10
N ILE A 32 -10.57 -8.08 -6.41
CA ILE A 32 -9.28 -8.09 -7.11
C ILE A 32 -8.42 -6.90 -6.66
N ARG A 33 -9.01 -5.73 -6.41
CA ARG A 33 -8.31 -4.56 -5.86
C ARG A 33 -7.75 -4.79 -4.47
N VAL A 34 -8.44 -5.53 -3.61
CA VAL A 34 -7.91 -5.91 -2.29
C VAL A 34 -6.65 -6.78 -2.46
N ILE A 35 -6.70 -7.76 -3.36
CA ILE A 35 -5.54 -8.61 -3.68
C ILE A 35 -4.39 -7.78 -4.26
N GLN A 36 -4.71 -6.88 -5.21
CA GLN A 36 -3.75 -5.99 -5.84
C GLN A 36 -3.08 -5.07 -4.80
N GLY A 37 -3.87 -4.46 -3.91
CA GLY A 37 -3.38 -3.60 -2.84
C GLY A 37 -2.49 -4.35 -1.86
N ALA A 38 -2.87 -5.56 -1.46
CA ALA A 38 -2.07 -6.41 -0.60
C ALA A 38 -0.71 -6.77 -1.23
N ALA A 39 -0.69 -7.07 -2.54
CA ALA A 39 0.54 -7.35 -3.28
C ALA A 39 1.44 -6.11 -3.42
N GLY A 40 0.85 -4.93 -3.59
CA GLY A 40 1.56 -3.66 -3.71
C GLY A 40 2.05 -3.07 -2.37
N ALA A 41 1.43 -3.43 -1.25
CA ALA A 41 1.70 -2.83 0.07
C ALA A 41 3.16 -2.96 0.52
N VAL A 42 3.85 -4.04 0.09
CA VAL A 42 5.25 -4.28 0.44
C VAL A 42 6.24 -3.47 -0.40
N LEU A 43 5.81 -2.90 -1.53
CA LEU A 43 6.72 -2.27 -2.49
C LEU A 43 7.34 -0.97 -1.94
N ILE A 44 6.53 -0.12 -1.30
CA ILE A 44 6.99 1.15 -0.71
C ILE A 44 8.08 0.94 0.37
N PRO A 45 7.86 0.12 1.41
CA PRO A 45 8.89 -0.09 2.43
C PRO A 45 10.12 -0.78 1.85
N LEU A 46 9.97 -1.68 0.87
CA LEU A 46 11.10 -2.26 0.14
C LEU A 46 11.89 -1.21 -0.64
N SER A 47 11.23 -0.24 -1.28
CA SER A 47 11.89 0.88 -1.96
C SER A 47 12.72 1.72 -0.99
N PHE A 48 12.16 2.08 0.17
CA PHE A 48 12.91 2.82 1.20
C PHE A 48 14.08 2.02 1.74
N GLN A 49 13.88 0.72 2.01
CA GLN A 49 14.95 -0.15 2.46
C GLN A 49 16.08 -0.21 1.43
N LEU A 50 15.77 -0.41 0.14
CA LEU A 50 16.75 -0.42 -0.95
C LEU A 50 17.52 0.89 -1.04
N ILE A 51 16.84 2.04 -0.94
CA ILE A 51 17.48 3.36 -0.94
C ILE A 51 18.50 3.45 0.19
N ILE A 52 18.15 3.03 1.40
CA ILE A 52 19.03 3.13 2.57
C ILE A 52 20.22 2.18 2.49
N THR A 53 20.04 0.99 1.93
CA THR A 53 21.06 -0.06 1.96
C THR A 53 21.96 -0.10 0.73
N GLU A 54 21.46 0.32 -0.45
CA GLU A 54 22.22 0.29 -1.71
C GLU A 54 22.88 1.64 -2.05
N LEU A 55 22.33 2.78 -1.58
CA LEU A 55 22.96 4.08 -1.81
C LEU A 55 24.01 4.38 -0.74
N PRO A 56 25.11 5.07 -1.11
CA PRO A 56 26.05 5.57 -0.12
C PRO A 56 25.35 6.58 0.80
N PRO A 57 25.78 6.72 2.08
CA PRO A 57 25.10 7.56 3.08
C PRO A 57 24.84 9.01 2.62
N SER A 58 25.76 9.58 1.85
CA SER A 58 25.63 10.94 1.29
C SER A 58 24.52 11.10 0.24
N LYS A 59 24.09 10.00 -0.40
CA LYS A 59 23.06 9.99 -1.45
C LYS A 59 21.69 9.50 -0.98
N ILE A 60 21.56 9.01 0.25
CA ILE A 60 20.26 8.53 0.79
C ILE A 60 19.22 9.65 0.73
N ALA A 61 19.57 10.86 1.16
CA ALA A 61 18.66 12.01 1.11
C ALA A 61 18.19 12.31 -0.32
N MET A 62 19.08 12.23 -1.30
CA MET A 62 18.74 12.40 -2.72
C MET A 62 17.83 11.27 -3.22
N GLY A 63 18.09 10.02 -2.84
CA GLY A 63 17.24 8.88 -3.18
C GLY A 63 15.82 9.02 -2.64
N MET A 64 15.69 9.43 -1.37
CA MET A 64 14.39 9.70 -0.73
C MET A 64 13.68 10.89 -1.40
N ALA A 65 14.42 11.94 -1.76
CA ALA A 65 13.86 13.09 -2.48
C ALA A 65 13.33 12.70 -3.87
N LEU A 66 14.08 11.91 -4.63
CA LEU A 66 13.65 11.40 -5.94
C LEU A 66 12.41 10.51 -5.84
N PHE A 67 12.33 9.67 -4.81
CA PHE A 67 11.14 8.86 -4.53
C PHE A 67 9.92 9.76 -4.27
N ALA A 68 10.06 10.75 -3.38
CA ALA A 68 8.98 11.68 -3.05
C ALA A 68 8.53 12.49 -4.26
N LEU A 69 9.47 13.00 -5.06
CA LEU A 69 9.19 13.72 -6.31
C LEU A 69 8.41 12.84 -7.30
N SER A 70 8.84 11.60 -7.50
CA SER A 70 8.15 10.65 -8.40
C SER A 70 6.72 10.40 -7.95
N ASN A 71 6.50 10.23 -6.64
CA ASN A 71 5.18 10.04 -6.07
C ASN A 71 4.28 11.28 -6.23
N SER A 72 4.83 12.48 -6.06
CA SER A 72 4.10 13.74 -6.28
C SER A 72 3.70 13.93 -7.74
N VAL A 73 4.61 13.62 -8.68
CA VAL A 73 4.31 13.67 -10.12
C VAL A 73 3.21 12.66 -10.47
N ALA A 74 3.29 11.43 -9.96
CA ALA A 74 2.27 10.41 -10.19
C ALA A 74 0.89 10.85 -9.66
N GLN A 75 0.82 11.44 -8.47
CA GLN A 75 -0.44 11.93 -7.88
C GLN A 75 -1.01 13.13 -8.64
N ALA A 76 -0.16 14.06 -9.11
CA ALA A 76 -0.61 15.22 -9.86
C ALA A 76 -1.07 14.86 -11.28
N ALA A 77 -0.34 13.98 -11.96
CA ALA A 77 -0.64 13.57 -13.33
C ALA A 77 -1.75 12.51 -13.41
N GLY A 78 -1.93 11.70 -12.36
CA GLY A 78 -2.86 10.58 -12.32
C GLY A 78 -4.30 10.94 -12.73
N PRO A 79 -4.96 11.92 -12.08
CA PRO A 79 -6.34 12.31 -12.41
C PRO A 79 -6.49 12.82 -13.84
N SER A 80 -5.53 13.62 -14.31
CA SER A 80 -5.56 14.19 -15.67
C SER A 80 -5.46 13.10 -16.74
N ILE A 81 -4.50 12.16 -16.59
CA ILE A 81 -4.33 11.06 -17.54
C ILE A 81 -5.50 10.06 -17.43
N GLY A 82 -5.97 9.77 -16.21
CA GLY A 82 -7.08 8.87 -15.97
C GLY A 82 -8.41 9.39 -16.52
N GLY A 83 -8.68 10.70 -16.40
CA GLY A 83 -9.82 11.38 -17.00
C GLY A 83 -9.77 11.28 -18.52
N TRP A 84 -8.65 11.69 -19.13
CA TRP A 84 -8.45 11.60 -20.58
C TRP A 84 -8.62 10.18 -21.12
N LEU A 85 -8.08 9.16 -20.45
CA LEU A 85 -8.24 7.75 -20.85
C LEU A 85 -9.69 7.27 -20.77
N THR A 86 -10.43 7.75 -19.77
CA THR A 86 -11.84 7.40 -19.60
C THR A 86 -12.71 8.03 -20.68
N ASP A 87 -12.42 9.29 -21.03
CA ASP A 87 -13.14 10.04 -22.06
C ASP A 87 -12.83 9.53 -23.48
N ALA A 88 -11.55 9.26 -23.78
CA ALA A 88 -11.10 8.86 -25.11
C ALA A 88 -11.28 7.36 -25.41
N TYR A 89 -11.16 6.50 -24.40
CA TYR A 89 -11.22 5.05 -24.57
C TYR A 89 -12.28 4.42 -23.67
N SER A 90 -11.91 4.07 -22.43
CA SER A 90 -12.83 3.57 -21.40
C SER A 90 -12.11 3.56 -20.06
N TRP A 91 -12.87 3.55 -18.96
CA TRP A 91 -12.34 3.45 -17.61
C TRP A 91 -11.42 2.23 -17.39
N ARG A 92 -11.60 1.16 -18.17
CA ARG A 92 -10.77 -0.06 -18.09
C ARG A 92 -9.30 0.23 -18.43
N TRP A 93 -9.02 1.26 -19.22
CA TRP A 93 -7.64 1.64 -19.58
C TRP A 93 -6.80 2.19 -18.44
N ILE A 94 -7.43 2.69 -17.38
CA ILE A 94 -6.72 3.11 -16.15
C ILE A 94 -5.93 1.94 -15.55
N PHE A 95 -6.42 0.70 -15.72
CA PHE A 95 -5.74 -0.50 -15.24
C PHE A 95 -4.56 -0.91 -16.12
N TYR A 96 -4.65 -0.67 -17.42
CA TYR A 96 -3.56 -0.93 -18.36
C TYR A 96 -2.42 0.08 -18.21
N LEU A 97 -2.73 1.33 -17.85
CA LEU A 97 -1.72 2.38 -17.62
C LEU A 97 -0.66 1.97 -16.59
N GLN A 98 -1.05 1.21 -15.56
CA GLN A 98 -0.15 0.73 -14.51
C GLN A 98 0.82 -0.36 -15.00
N LEU A 99 0.53 -1.02 -16.13
CA LEU A 99 1.37 -2.10 -16.64
C LEU A 99 2.74 -1.60 -17.09
N ALA A 100 2.81 -0.46 -17.77
CA ALA A 100 4.08 0.09 -18.26
C ALA A 100 5.10 0.31 -17.13
N PRO A 101 4.82 1.11 -16.08
CA PRO A 101 5.76 1.28 -14.98
C PRO A 101 5.96 -0.02 -14.17
N GLY A 102 4.94 -0.85 -14.00
CA GLY A 102 5.07 -2.10 -13.25
C GLY A 102 5.93 -3.16 -13.95
N ILE A 103 5.86 -3.25 -15.28
CA ILE A 103 6.75 -4.11 -16.08
C ILE A 103 8.19 -3.60 -16.00
N LEU A 104 8.39 -2.29 -16.13
CA LEU A 104 9.72 -1.68 -15.96
C LEU A 104 10.32 -1.98 -14.58
N LEU A 105 9.51 -1.86 -13.52
CA LEU A 105 9.91 -2.24 -12.17
C LEU A 105 10.28 -3.73 -12.08
N LEU A 106 9.44 -4.61 -12.62
CA LEU A 106 9.65 -6.06 -12.57
C LEU A 106 10.94 -6.46 -13.30
N LEU A 107 11.22 -5.86 -14.46
CA LEU A 107 12.46 -6.06 -15.20
C LEU A 107 13.68 -5.49 -14.44
N ALA A 108 13.56 -4.29 -13.88
CA ALA A 108 14.64 -3.67 -13.10
C ALA A 108 15.01 -4.51 -11.87
N VAL A 109 14.01 -4.99 -11.12
CA VAL A 109 14.22 -5.87 -9.95
C VAL A 109 14.81 -7.20 -10.37
N ALA A 110 14.35 -7.78 -11.49
CA ALA A 110 14.88 -9.04 -12.00
C ALA A 110 16.35 -8.95 -12.44
N TRP A 111 16.78 -7.77 -12.93
CA TRP A 111 18.13 -7.57 -13.44
C TRP A 111 19.14 -7.08 -12.39
N SER A 112 18.68 -6.33 -11.37
CA SER A 112 19.56 -5.50 -10.55
C SER A 112 19.93 -6.10 -9.18
N ILE A 113 19.28 -7.17 -8.70
CA ILE A 113 19.45 -7.61 -7.30
C ILE A 113 19.64 -9.13 -7.17
N ASP A 114 20.77 -9.54 -6.57
CA ASP A 114 21.03 -10.94 -6.21
C ASP A 114 20.03 -11.45 -5.17
N ALA A 115 19.43 -12.60 -5.45
CA ALA A 115 18.39 -13.20 -4.62
C ALA A 115 18.96 -13.74 -3.30
N LYS A 116 18.79 -12.99 -2.19
CA LYS A 116 19.02 -13.53 -0.85
C LYS A 116 17.83 -14.39 -0.39
N PRO A 117 18.06 -15.44 0.42
CA PRO A 117 17.01 -16.35 0.86
C PRO A 117 16.03 -15.66 1.83
N MET A 118 14.74 -15.92 1.60
CA MET A 118 13.62 -15.35 2.35
C MET A 118 13.60 -15.84 3.80
N GLN A 119 13.67 -14.90 4.76
CA GLN A 119 13.65 -15.23 6.19
C GLN A 119 12.22 -15.32 6.74
N LEU A 120 11.48 -16.36 6.30
CA LEU A 120 10.10 -16.64 6.74
C LEU A 120 9.95 -16.82 8.26
N SER A 121 11.05 -17.08 8.97
CA SER A 121 11.08 -17.20 10.43
C SER A 121 10.71 -15.89 11.15
N LEU A 122 10.90 -14.73 10.50
CA LEU A 122 10.53 -13.42 11.05
C LEU A 122 9.00 -13.19 11.02
N LEU A 123 8.28 -13.70 10.00
CA LEU A 123 6.81 -13.59 9.94
C LEU A 123 6.14 -14.27 11.14
N LYS A 124 6.70 -15.39 11.63
CA LYS A 124 6.17 -16.10 12.81
C LYS A 124 6.30 -15.29 14.10
N ARG A 125 7.15 -14.26 14.12
CA ARG A 125 7.37 -13.38 15.28
C ARG A 125 6.61 -12.05 15.17
N GLY A 126 5.91 -11.79 14.07
CA GLY A 126 5.19 -10.56 13.83
C GLY A 126 4.04 -10.30 14.82
N ASP A 127 3.77 -9.02 15.09
CA ASP A 127 2.62 -8.55 15.86
C ASP A 127 1.35 -8.56 15.02
N TRP A 128 0.82 -9.75 14.76
CA TRP A 128 -0.38 -9.93 13.95
C TRP A 128 -1.61 -9.23 14.56
N GLY A 129 -1.71 -9.17 15.89
CA GLY A 129 -2.78 -8.48 16.58
C GLY A 129 -2.72 -6.96 16.33
N GLY A 130 -1.54 -6.36 16.48
CA GLY A 130 -1.31 -4.96 16.12
C GLY A 130 -1.56 -4.68 14.64
N ILE A 131 -1.10 -5.54 13.73
CA ILE A 131 -1.30 -5.39 12.28
C ILE A 131 -2.80 -5.40 11.94
N ILE A 132 -3.57 -6.36 12.46
CA ILE A 132 -5.02 -6.42 12.21
C ILE A 132 -5.72 -5.18 12.76
N ALA A 133 -5.37 -4.76 13.97
CA ALA A 133 -5.92 -3.55 14.57
C ALA A 133 -5.57 -2.28 13.77
N MET A 134 -4.37 -2.20 13.21
CA MET A 134 -3.97 -1.11 12.32
C MET A 134 -4.78 -1.13 11.02
N ILE A 135 -4.98 -2.29 10.40
CA ILE A 135 -5.78 -2.44 9.17
C ILE A 135 -7.23 -2.00 9.42
N VAL A 136 -7.85 -2.48 10.50
CA VAL A 136 -9.24 -2.13 10.85
C VAL A 136 -9.35 -0.66 11.26
N GLY A 137 -8.39 -0.17 12.06
CA GLY A 137 -8.36 1.19 12.56
C GLY A 137 -8.20 2.22 11.46
N LEU A 138 -7.14 2.11 10.67
CA LEU A 138 -6.86 3.03 9.56
C LEU A 138 -7.85 2.86 8.42
N GLY A 139 -8.25 1.63 8.08
CA GLY A 139 -9.25 1.38 7.05
C GLY A 139 -10.62 1.95 7.42
N GLY A 140 -11.06 1.76 8.67
CA GLY A 140 -12.29 2.37 9.18
C GLY A 140 -12.22 3.89 9.19
N LEU A 141 -11.11 4.47 9.63
CA LEU A 141 -10.90 5.92 9.63
C LEU A 141 -10.90 6.49 8.20
N GLN A 142 -10.28 5.80 7.25
CA GLN A 142 -10.29 6.19 5.84
C GLN A 142 -11.73 6.25 5.31
N ILE A 143 -12.56 5.23 5.59
CA ILE A 143 -13.98 5.22 5.20
C ILE A 143 -14.72 6.42 5.81
N VAL A 144 -14.48 6.75 7.08
CA VAL A 144 -15.11 7.90 7.75
C VAL A 144 -14.72 9.21 7.07
N LEU A 145 -13.45 9.39 6.71
CA LEU A 145 -12.95 10.61 6.08
C LEU A 145 -13.41 10.74 4.63
N GLU A 146 -13.44 9.65 3.88
CA GLU A 146 -13.87 9.63 2.47
C GLU A 146 -15.39 9.77 2.33
N GLU A 147 -16.15 9.06 3.15
CA GLU A 147 -17.61 9.00 3.03
C GLU A 147 -18.37 9.89 4.00
N GLY A 148 -17.68 10.49 4.97
CA GLY A 148 -18.28 11.37 5.97
C GLY A 148 -19.03 12.53 5.33
N GLY A 149 -18.38 13.25 4.41
CA GLY A 149 -19.02 14.37 3.71
C GLY A 149 -20.26 13.96 2.92
N ARG A 150 -20.25 12.79 2.27
CA ARG A 150 -21.37 12.30 1.45
C ARG A 150 -22.52 11.73 2.27
N LYS A 151 -22.23 11.15 3.45
CA LYS A 151 -23.19 10.48 4.33
C LYS A 151 -23.64 11.33 5.52
N ASP A 152 -23.50 12.65 5.43
CA ASP A 152 -23.89 13.57 6.52
C ASP A 152 -23.16 13.32 7.85
N TRP A 153 -21.89 12.90 7.76
CA TRP A 153 -20.97 12.67 8.88
C TRP A 153 -21.60 11.80 9.98
N PHE A 154 -21.61 12.29 11.22
CA PHE A 154 -22.16 11.60 12.37
C PHE A 154 -23.70 11.57 12.40
N GLY A 155 -24.36 12.17 11.42
CA GLY A 155 -25.79 11.95 11.16
C GLY A 155 -26.09 10.55 10.59
N SER A 156 -25.09 9.85 10.05
CA SER A 156 -25.24 8.47 9.57
C SER A 156 -24.76 7.44 10.59
N ASP A 157 -25.65 6.51 10.96
CA ASP A 157 -25.33 5.36 11.81
C ASP A 157 -24.12 4.57 11.30
N PHE A 158 -23.97 4.46 9.97
CA PHE A 158 -22.84 3.78 9.35
C PHE A 158 -21.51 4.46 9.69
N ILE A 159 -21.44 5.79 9.58
CA ILE A 159 -20.23 6.55 9.89
C ILE A 159 -19.95 6.52 11.38
N VAL A 160 -20.98 6.56 12.24
CA VAL A 160 -20.83 6.43 13.70
C VAL A 160 -20.21 5.07 14.05
N TRP A 161 -20.74 3.96 13.52
CA TRP A 161 -20.19 2.62 13.75
C TRP A 161 -18.75 2.47 13.24
N MET A 162 -18.46 2.97 12.04
CA MET A 162 -17.09 2.96 11.50
C MET A 162 -16.14 3.82 12.36
N SER A 163 -16.60 4.97 12.86
CA SER A 163 -15.81 5.83 13.76
C SER A 163 -15.50 5.14 15.08
N LEU A 164 -16.49 4.44 15.66
CA LEU A 164 -16.30 3.68 16.92
C LEU A 164 -15.33 2.52 16.72
N ILE A 165 -15.51 1.73 15.67
CA ILE A 165 -14.63 0.60 15.34
C ILE A 165 -13.21 1.11 15.08
N ALA A 166 -13.06 2.17 14.30
CA ALA A 166 -11.77 2.79 14.02
C ALA A 166 -11.10 3.29 15.30
N GLY A 167 -11.84 4.01 16.16
CA GLY A 167 -11.35 4.52 17.43
C GLY A 167 -10.86 3.40 18.35
N VAL A 168 -11.67 2.36 18.57
CA VAL A 168 -11.30 1.22 19.43
C VAL A 168 -10.09 0.46 18.86
N ALA A 169 -10.08 0.19 17.56
CA ALA A 169 -8.98 -0.52 16.92
C ALA A 169 -7.67 0.28 16.95
N LEU A 170 -7.73 1.59 16.75
CA LEU A 170 -6.55 2.47 16.85
C LEU A 170 -6.05 2.59 18.29
N VAL A 171 -6.94 2.70 19.28
CA VAL A 171 -6.55 2.69 20.70
C VAL A 171 -5.87 1.36 21.05
N TYR A 172 -6.46 0.24 20.65
CA TYR A 172 -5.84 -1.08 20.85
C TYR A 172 -4.48 -1.17 20.15
N PHE A 173 -4.37 -0.70 18.91
CA PHE A 173 -3.10 -0.67 18.18
C PHE A 173 -2.03 0.13 18.93
N VAL A 174 -2.35 1.35 19.38
CA VAL A 174 -1.43 2.21 20.13
C VAL A 174 -1.00 1.54 21.44
N LEU A 175 -1.94 0.96 22.19
CA LEU A 175 -1.63 0.23 23.43
C LEU A 175 -0.76 -1.01 23.17
N SER A 176 -1.06 -1.77 22.11
CA SER A 176 -0.25 -2.91 21.67
C SER A 176 1.16 -2.49 21.31
N GLN A 177 1.34 -1.35 20.61
CA GLN A 177 2.69 -0.86 20.28
C GLN A 177 3.45 -0.31 21.50
N LEU A 178 2.77 0.33 22.46
CA LEU A 178 3.42 0.93 23.64
C LEU A 178 3.79 -0.10 24.73
N TYR A 179 2.94 -1.11 24.93
CA TYR A 179 3.04 -2.07 26.04
C TYR A 179 3.30 -3.51 25.59
N GLY A 180 3.13 -3.82 24.30
CA GLY A 180 3.34 -5.16 23.77
C GLY A 180 4.80 -5.60 23.79
N SER A 181 5.02 -6.89 24.08
CA SER A 181 6.35 -7.51 24.07
C SER A 181 6.88 -7.81 22.65
N ARG A 182 6.06 -7.60 21.61
CA ARG A 182 6.39 -7.85 20.20
C ARG A 182 6.12 -6.63 19.31
N SER A 183 6.17 -5.41 19.85
CA SER A 183 5.84 -4.19 19.09
C SER A 183 6.61 -4.07 17.78
N PHE A 184 5.88 -3.82 16.69
CA PHE A 184 6.39 -3.57 15.35
C PHE A 184 7.01 -2.16 15.24
N ILE A 185 6.49 -1.20 16.01
CA ILE A 185 6.98 0.18 16.10
C ILE A 185 7.39 0.44 17.55
N ASN A 186 8.67 0.67 17.78
CA ASN A 186 9.19 0.97 19.12
C ASN A 186 8.92 2.45 19.47
N LEU A 187 7.67 2.77 19.82
CA LEU A 187 7.23 4.14 20.17
C LEU A 187 7.95 4.71 21.41
N ARG A 188 8.72 3.89 22.14
CA ARG A 188 9.57 4.33 23.27
C ARG A 188 10.78 5.17 22.84
N LEU A 189 11.10 5.25 21.55
CA LEU A 189 12.20 6.07 21.01
C LEU A 189 11.84 7.55 20.80
N LEU A 190 10.57 7.94 21.01
CA LEU A 190 10.11 9.33 20.94
C LEU A 190 10.19 10.07 22.29
N LYS A 191 10.95 9.53 23.26
CA LYS A 191 11.27 10.21 24.52
C LYS A 191 12.59 10.97 24.43
#